data_AF-A0AA39DV82-F1
#
_entry.id   AF-A0AA39DV82-F1
#
_cell.length_a   1.000
_cell.length_b   1.000
_cell.length_c   1.000
_cell.angle_alpha   90.00
_cell.angle_beta   90.00
_cell.angle_gamma   90.00
#
_symmetry.space_group_name_H-M   'P 1'
#
loop_
_entity.id
_entity.type
_entity.pdbx_description
1 polymer ?
#
loop_
_entity_poly.entity_id
_entity_poly.type
_entity_poly.pdbx_seq_one_letter_code
_entity_poly.pdbx_strand_id
1 'polypeptide(L)'
;MCFFWCLTRPKFHAFISHISPSFLSHYFSFDPDRGESDSVKMGESQRFQLGTVGALSLSVVSSVSIVICNKALISSLGFSFATTLTSWHLLVTFCSLHVALWMKLFEHKPFDARAVMGFGILNGTSIGLLNLSLGFNSVGFYQMTKLAIIPCTVLLETVFFRKRFSRSIQLSLSILLLGVGIATVTDLQLNALGSVLSLLAVITTCIAQIMTNNIQKKFKVSSTQLLYQSCPYQAMTLFIAGPFLDWLLTKQNVFAFKYTSEVLVFIVLSCLISVSVNFSTFLVIGKTSPVTYQVLGHLKTCLVLAFGYVLLHDPFSWRNILGILIALIGMVLYSYYCSREGQQKPSEVSAQMAQAKESETDPLIGVENGAGILTDAVVAKAPAWNSNKDLQA
;
A
#
# COMPACT_ATOMS: atom_id res chain seq x y z
N MET A 1 13.71 -30.24 -11.91
CA MET A 1 13.31 -30.13 -13.34
C MET A 1 11.80 -29.95 -13.55
N CYS A 2 10.90 -30.50 -12.71
CA CYS A 2 9.44 -30.28 -12.86
C CYS A 2 8.96 -28.83 -12.58
N PHE A 3 9.67 -28.04 -11.77
CA PHE A 3 9.30 -26.63 -11.49
C PHE A 3 9.59 -25.69 -12.67
N PHE A 4 10.72 -25.93 -13.35
CA PHE A 4 11.06 -25.26 -14.61
C PHE A 4 10.08 -25.66 -15.73
N TRP A 5 9.57 -26.89 -15.70
CA TRP A 5 8.56 -27.40 -16.65
C TRP A 5 7.15 -26.85 -16.38
N CYS A 6 6.84 -26.45 -15.14
CA CYS A 6 5.56 -25.81 -14.79
C CYS A 6 5.55 -24.30 -15.09
N LEU A 7 6.68 -23.61 -14.88
CA LEU A 7 6.89 -22.18 -15.22
C LEU A 7 6.96 -21.90 -16.73
N THR A 8 7.35 -22.89 -17.54
CA THR A 8 7.47 -22.76 -19.01
C THR A 8 6.18 -23.14 -19.76
N ARG A 9 5.11 -23.53 -19.07
CA ARG A 9 3.83 -23.75 -19.74
C ARG A 9 3.20 -22.43 -20.20
N PRO A 10 2.54 -22.41 -21.36
CA PRO A 10 1.76 -21.25 -21.82
C PRO A 10 0.65 -20.84 -20.85
N LYS A 11 0.30 -21.64 -19.83
CA LYS A 11 -0.69 -21.30 -18.79
C LYS A 11 -0.20 -20.31 -17.71
N PHE A 12 1.11 -20.21 -17.45
CA PHE A 12 1.68 -19.20 -16.53
C PHE A 12 1.89 -17.86 -17.26
N HIS A 13 2.33 -17.92 -18.51
CA HIS A 13 2.27 -16.78 -19.43
C HIS A 13 0.81 -16.34 -19.66
N ALA A 14 -0.12 -17.31 -19.71
CA ALA A 14 -1.55 -17.02 -19.73
C ALA A 14 -2.10 -16.50 -18.40
N PHE A 15 -1.44 -16.68 -17.26
CA PHE A 15 -1.83 -16.12 -15.96
C PHE A 15 -1.46 -14.63 -15.88
N ILE A 16 -0.27 -14.26 -16.36
CA ILE A 16 0.10 -12.86 -16.60
C ILE A 16 -0.81 -12.23 -17.67
N SER A 17 -1.23 -12.99 -18.69
CA SER A 17 -2.20 -12.51 -19.69
C SER A 17 -3.68 -12.65 -19.28
N HIS A 18 -4.00 -13.36 -18.19
CA HIS A 18 -5.35 -13.49 -17.61
C HIS A 18 -5.64 -12.43 -16.55
N ILE A 19 -4.62 -11.69 -16.11
CA ILE A 19 -4.83 -10.31 -15.68
C ILE A 19 -5.28 -9.57 -16.94
N SER A 20 -6.57 -9.66 -17.27
CA SER A 20 -7.08 -9.14 -18.53
C SER A 20 -6.63 -7.68 -18.68
N PRO A 21 -6.16 -7.25 -19.85
CA PRO A 21 -5.96 -5.84 -20.14
C PRO A 21 -7.20 -5.02 -19.82
N SER A 22 -8.41 -5.62 -19.89
CA SER A 22 -9.66 -5.01 -19.45
C SER A 22 -9.82 -4.93 -17.92
N PHE A 23 -9.26 -5.86 -17.14
CA PHE A 23 -9.25 -5.80 -15.68
C PHE A 23 -8.30 -4.73 -15.18
N LEU A 24 -7.09 -4.66 -15.76
CA LEU A 24 -6.16 -3.56 -15.52
C LEU A 24 -6.79 -2.25 -16.01
N SER A 25 -7.24 -2.16 -17.26
CA SER A 25 -7.85 -0.94 -17.80
C SER A 25 -9.11 -0.52 -17.04
N HIS A 26 -9.98 -1.41 -16.55
CA HIS A 26 -11.15 -1.00 -15.77
C HIS A 26 -10.79 -0.38 -14.39
N TYR A 27 -9.64 -0.76 -13.83
CA TYR A 27 -9.11 -0.20 -12.58
C TYR A 27 -8.10 0.93 -12.78
N PHE A 28 -7.41 0.98 -13.93
CA PHE A 28 -6.40 1.97 -14.33
C PHE A 28 -6.95 3.07 -15.24
N SER A 29 -8.12 2.91 -15.88
CA SER A 29 -8.83 3.97 -16.58
C SER A 29 -9.40 4.92 -15.54
N PHE A 30 -8.59 5.93 -15.28
CA PHE A 30 -8.89 7.12 -14.54
C PHE A 30 -9.53 8.12 -15.50
N ASP A 31 -10.76 8.52 -15.22
CA ASP A 31 -11.38 9.70 -15.85
C ASP A 31 -10.97 10.92 -15.01
N PRO A 32 -10.22 11.89 -15.56
CA PRO A 32 -9.54 12.92 -14.78
C PRO A 32 -10.43 14.07 -14.30
N ASP A 33 -11.72 14.10 -14.67
CA ASP A 33 -12.63 15.20 -14.34
C ASP A 33 -13.74 14.80 -13.36
N ARG A 34 -13.43 14.90 -12.07
CA ARG A 34 -14.41 15.27 -11.03
C ARG A 34 -13.66 15.91 -9.86
N GLY A 35 -13.53 17.24 -9.93
CA GLY A 35 -13.14 18.03 -8.78
C GLY A 35 -14.20 17.90 -7.69
N GLU A 36 -13.80 17.38 -6.53
CA GLU A 36 -14.61 17.43 -5.31
C GLU A 36 -13.99 18.52 -4.43
N SER A 37 -14.76 19.60 -4.26
CA SER A 37 -14.39 20.79 -3.49
C SER A 37 -14.46 20.48 -2.00
N ASP A 38 -13.35 20.05 -1.42
CA ASP A 38 -13.28 19.73 0.01
C ASP A 38 -12.97 20.99 0.86
N SER A 39 -14.02 21.69 1.27
CA SER A 39 -13.95 22.69 2.35
C SER A 39 -13.90 21.99 3.71
N VAL A 40 -12.71 21.56 4.15
CA VAL A 40 -12.53 20.84 5.42
C VAL A 40 -12.28 21.80 6.58
N LYS A 41 -13.15 21.72 7.59
CA LYS A 41 -13.04 22.43 8.88
C LYS A 41 -11.90 21.85 9.72
N MET A 42 -11.17 22.75 10.39
CA MET A 42 -9.94 22.55 11.16
C MET A 42 -9.96 21.42 12.23
N GLY A 43 -11.14 20.93 12.64
CA GLY A 43 -11.31 19.83 13.60
C GLY A 43 -11.15 18.41 13.04
N GLU A 44 -11.33 18.20 11.74
CA GLU A 44 -11.12 16.87 11.10
C GLU A 44 -9.64 16.54 10.89
N SER A 45 -8.80 17.56 10.68
CA SER A 45 -7.36 17.39 10.46
C SER A 45 -6.66 16.75 11.67
N GLN A 46 -6.99 17.15 12.91
CA GLN A 46 -6.38 16.56 14.11
C GLN A 46 -6.79 15.10 14.34
N ARG A 47 -8.06 14.74 14.13
CA ARG A 47 -8.52 13.33 14.23
C ARG A 47 -7.88 12.45 13.16
N PHE A 48 -7.72 12.99 11.95
CA PHE A 48 -7.04 12.29 10.86
C PHE A 48 -5.55 12.07 11.14
N GLN A 49 -4.85 13.06 11.69
CA GLN A 49 -3.45 12.96 12.09
C GLN A 49 -3.26 11.93 13.22
N LEU A 50 -4.10 11.99 14.27
CA LEU A 50 -4.04 11.03 15.37
C LEU A 50 -4.31 9.59 14.90
N GLY A 51 -5.29 9.40 14.01
CA GLY A 51 -5.59 8.10 13.42
C GLY A 51 -4.48 7.57 12.50
N THR A 52 -3.70 8.46 11.89
CA THR A 52 -2.55 8.07 11.06
C THR A 52 -1.36 7.66 11.94
N VAL A 53 -1.04 8.44 12.97
CA VAL A 53 0.03 8.10 13.94
C VAL A 53 -0.28 6.77 14.64
N GLY A 54 -1.54 6.55 15.05
CA GLY A 54 -1.97 5.28 15.63
C GLY A 54 -1.86 4.09 14.68
N ALA A 55 -2.20 4.26 13.39
CA ALA A 55 -2.02 3.21 12.38
C ALA A 55 -0.54 2.86 12.18
N LEU A 56 0.33 3.87 12.17
CA LEU A 56 1.77 3.71 12.01
C LEU A 56 2.40 2.99 13.22
N SER A 57 2.07 3.41 14.44
CA SER A 57 2.59 2.80 15.67
C SER A 57 2.16 1.34 15.77
N LEU A 58 0.87 1.04 15.53
CA LEU A 58 0.36 -0.32 15.48
C LEU A 58 1.12 -1.15 14.44
N SER A 59 1.39 -0.58 13.27
CA SER A 59 2.10 -1.28 12.21
C SER A 59 3.55 -1.58 12.56
N VAL A 60 4.26 -0.67 13.23
CA VAL A 60 5.64 -0.89 13.69
C VAL A 60 5.68 -1.96 14.77
N VAL A 61 4.88 -1.80 15.84
CA VAL A 61 4.87 -2.72 16.99
C VAL A 61 4.51 -4.13 16.55
N SER A 62 3.42 -4.30 15.79
CA SER A 62 3.01 -5.62 15.30
C SER A 62 4.05 -6.25 14.38
N SER A 63 4.73 -5.47 13.54
CA SER A 63 5.79 -5.98 12.65
C SER A 63 7.04 -6.42 13.42
N VAL A 64 7.42 -5.74 14.49
CA VAL A 64 8.55 -6.17 15.34
C VAL A 64 8.18 -7.46 16.10
N SER A 65 6.99 -7.49 16.71
CA SER A 65 6.51 -8.65 17.46
C SER A 65 6.41 -9.92 16.61
N ILE A 66 5.91 -9.81 15.37
CA ILE A 66 5.80 -10.98 14.48
C ILE A 66 7.18 -11.49 14.06
N VAL A 67 8.16 -10.61 13.84
CA VAL A 67 9.52 -11.02 13.47
C VAL A 67 10.17 -11.79 14.63
N ILE A 68 10.03 -11.31 15.85
CA ILE A 68 10.57 -11.99 17.05
C ILE A 68 9.90 -13.36 17.23
N CYS A 69 8.56 -13.41 17.13
CA CYS A 69 7.80 -14.65 17.28
C CYS A 69 8.17 -15.68 16.19
N ASN A 70 8.23 -15.25 14.93
CA ASN A 70 8.61 -16.13 13.82
C ASN A 70 10.07 -16.58 13.94
N LYS A 71 10.99 -15.73 14.41
CA LYS A 71 12.38 -16.12 14.65
C LYS A 71 12.47 -17.17 15.74
N ALA A 72 11.75 -17.02 16.85
CA ALA A 72 11.70 -18.04 17.90
C ALA A 72 11.13 -19.37 17.37
N LEU A 73 10.08 -19.32 16.54
CA LEU A 73 9.47 -20.49 15.94
C LEU A 73 10.44 -21.24 15.00
N ILE A 74 11.17 -20.51 14.16
CA ILE A 74 12.11 -21.09 13.19
C ILE A 74 13.40 -21.57 13.88
N SER A 75 14.02 -20.72 14.71
CA SER A 75 15.35 -20.98 15.27
C SER A 75 15.32 -21.87 16.51
N SER A 76 14.31 -21.74 17.39
CA SER A 76 14.24 -22.53 18.63
C SER A 76 13.44 -23.81 18.46
N LEU A 77 12.37 -23.78 17.66
CA LEU A 77 11.43 -24.90 17.54
C LEU A 77 11.51 -25.63 16.18
N GLY A 78 12.35 -25.16 15.26
CA GLY A 78 12.65 -25.82 13.99
C GLY A 78 11.54 -25.77 12.94
N PHE A 79 10.48 -24.98 13.15
CA PHE A 79 9.38 -24.87 12.19
C PHE A 79 9.78 -23.96 11.02
N SER A 80 10.30 -24.54 9.95
CA SER A 80 10.87 -23.81 8.80
C SER A 80 9.89 -23.59 7.64
N PHE A 81 8.58 -23.70 7.87
CA PHE A 81 7.53 -23.61 6.84
C PHE A 81 6.90 -22.20 6.78
N ALA A 82 7.70 -21.21 6.36
CA ALA A 82 7.30 -19.79 6.43
C ALA A 82 6.10 -19.45 5.53
N THR A 83 5.98 -20.06 4.35
CA THR A 83 4.88 -19.77 3.42
C THR A 83 3.57 -20.34 3.93
N THR A 84 3.59 -21.56 4.45
CA THR A 84 2.43 -22.21 5.06
C THR A 84 2.00 -21.47 6.33
N LEU A 85 2.96 -21.01 7.15
CA LEU A 85 2.66 -20.15 8.31
C LEU A 85 1.90 -18.89 7.88
N THR A 86 2.33 -18.28 6.78
CA THR A 86 1.68 -17.09 6.23
C THR A 86 0.25 -17.37 5.73
N SER A 87 -0.02 -18.58 5.22
CA SER A 87 -1.39 -18.99 4.91
C SER A 87 -2.27 -19.04 6.16
N TRP A 88 -1.76 -19.61 7.26
CA TRP A 88 -2.50 -19.65 8.54
C TRP A 88 -2.71 -18.26 9.14
N HIS A 89 -1.72 -17.38 9.06
CA HIS A 89 -1.82 -15.97 9.43
C HIS A 89 -2.99 -15.27 8.73
N LEU A 90 -3.12 -15.47 7.42
CA LEU A 90 -4.24 -14.92 6.64
C LEU A 90 -5.56 -15.60 6.97
N LEU A 91 -5.58 -16.93 7.13
CA LEU A 91 -6.80 -17.65 7.51
C LEU A 91 -7.35 -17.16 8.86
N VAL A 92 -6.49 -17.04 9.88
CA VAL A 92 -6.88 -16.52 11.19
C VAL A 92 -7.30 -15.06 11.09
N THR A 93 -6.64 -14.25 10.26
CA THR A 93 -7.07 -12.87 9.98
C THR A 93 -8.49 -12.84 9.42
N PHE A 94 -8.83 -13.70 8.45
CA PHE A 94 -10.18 -13.82 7.93
C PHE A 94 -11.17 -14.23 9.02
N CYS A 95 -10.88 -15.27 9.80
CA CYS A 95 -11.75 -15.73 10.89
C CYS A 95 -11.98 -14.63 11.94
N SER A 96 -10.93 -13.93 12.39
CA SER A 96 -11.05 -12.83 13.36
C SER A 96 -11.89 -11.68 12.81
N LEU A 97 -11.72 -11.31 11.53
CA LEU A 97 -12.53 -10.28 10.90
C LEU A 97 -13.98 -10.74 10.68
N HIS A 98 -14.21 -12.02 10.43
CA HIS A 98 -15.55 -12.59 10.34
C HIS A 98 -16.29 -12.49 11.69
N VAL A 99 -15.61 -12.82 12.79
CA VAL A 99 -16.16 -12.64 14.14
C VAL A 99 -16.42 -11.15 14.43
N ALA A 100 -15.50 -10.26 14.05
CA ALA A 100 -15.70 -8.82 14.20
C ALA A 100 -16.89 -8.27 13.38
N LEU A 101 -17.15 -8.82 12.18
CA LEU A 101 -18.34 -8.51 11.39
C LEU A 101 -19.60 -8.97 12.12
N TRP A 102 -19.57 -10.17 12.72
CA TRP A 102 -20.71 -10.70 13.47
C TRP A 102 -21.02 -9.85 14.70
N MET A 103 -19.99 -9.29 15.36
CA MET A 103 -20.11 -8.30 16.42
C MET A 103 -20.50 -6.89 15.92
N LYS A 104 -20.81 -6.71 14.63
CA LYS A 104 -21.17 -5.44 13.98
C LYS A 104 -20.14 -4.32 14.16
N LEU A 105 -18.84 -4.66 14.26
CA LEU A 105 -17.77 -3.65 14.37
C LEU A 105 -17.52 -2.91 13.05
N PHE A 106 -18.01 -3.42 11.93
CA PHE A 106 -17.98 -2.75 10.63
C PHE A 106 -19.12 -3.25 9.73
N GLU A 107 -19.56 -2.41 8.78
CA GLU A 107 -20.57 -2.80 7.80
C GLU A 107 -19.95 -3.55 6.62
N HIS A 108 -20.67 -4.50 6.02
CA HIS A 108 -20.22 -5.16 4.80
C HIS A 108 -20.72 -4.38 3.57
N LYS A 109 -19.80 -3.77 2.81
CA LYS A 109 -20.14 -3.15 1.53
C LYS A 109 -19.88 -4.16 0.40
N PRO A 110 -20.91 -4.63 -0.31
CA PRO A 110 -20.73 -5.55 -1.43
C PRO A 110 -19.98 -4.83 -2.56
N PHE A 111 -19.08 -5.55 -3.19
CA PHE A 111 -18.24 -5.12 -4.31
C PHE A 111 -18.25 -6.25 -5.36
N ASP A 112 -17.75 -5.98 -6.57
CA ASP A 112 -17.64 -7.01 -7.62
C ASP A 112 -16.73 -8.17 -7.19
N ALA A 113 -17.34 -9.32 -6.85
CA ALA A 113 -16.68 -10.52 -6.35
C ALA A 113 -15.51 -10.99 -7.23
N ARG A 114 -15.66 -10.87 -8.55
CA ARG A 114 -14.61 -11.27 -9.51
C ARG A 114 -13.36 -10.42 -9.35
N ALA A 115 -13.53 -9.12 -9.07
CA ALA A 115 -12.41 -8.22 -8.93
C ALA A 115 -11.62 -8.42 -7.64
N VAL A 116 -12.27 -8.66 -6.50
CA VAL A 116 -11.51 -8.99 -5.27
C VAL A 116 -10.95 -10.39 -5.32
N MET A 117 -11.57 -11.34 -6.00
CA MET A 117 -10.93 -12.63 -6.25
C MET A 117 -9.61 -12.43 -7.01
N GLY A 118 -9.61 -11.68 -8.12
CA GLY A 118 -8.39 -11.36 -8.88
C GLY A 118 -7.35 -10.62 -8.05
N PHE A 119 -7.76 -9.59 -7.32
CA PHE A 119 -6.90 -8.84 -6.41
C PHE A 119 -6.33 -9.71 -5.27
N GLY A 120 -7.15 -10.56 -4.67
CA GLY A 120 -6.77 -11.44 -3.57
C GLY A 120 -5.78 -12.52 -4.02
N ILE A 121 -6.00 -13.10 -5.20
CA ILE A 121 -5.03 -14.04 -5.81
C ILE A 121 -3.71 -13.34 -6.11
N LEU A 122 -3.74 -12.13 -6.70
CA LEU A 122 -2.55 -11.35 -6.98
C LEU A 122 -1.76 -11.03 -5.71
N ASN A 123 -2.45 -10.57 -4.67
CA ASN A 123 -1.82 -10.22 -3.39
C ASN A 123 -1.26 -11.47 -2.68
N GLY A 124 -2.00 -12.58 -2.66
CA GLY A 124 -1.52 -13.85 -2.14
C GLY A 124 -0.30 -14.39 -2.89
N THR A 125 -0.30 -14.27 -4.22
CA THR A 125 0.84 -14.65 -5.07
C THR A 125 2.06 -13.78 -4.79
N SER A 126 1.87 -12.47 -4.66
CA SER A 126 2.92 -11.51 -4.31
C SER A 126 3.59 -11.85 -2.98
N ILE A 127 2.80 -12.18 -1.95
CA ILE A 127 3.30 -12.60 -0.64
C ILE A 127 4.11 -13.91 -0.77
N GLY A 128 3.58 -14.90 -1.51
CA GLY A 128 4.26 -16.17 -1.74
C GLY A 128 5.60 -16.00 -2.47
N LEU A 129 5.64 -15.16 -3.53
CA LEU A 129 6.87 -14.87 -4.28
C LEU A 129 7.92 -14.15 -3.42
N LEU A 130 7.50 -13.20 -2.57
CA LEU A 130 8.39 -12.54 -1.62
C LEU A 130 8.98 -13.53 -0.60
N ASN A 131 8.17 -14.43 -0.05
CA ASN A 131 8.65 -15.47 0.87
C ASN A 131 9.62 -16.43 0.18
N LEU A 132 9.34 -16.81 -1.06
CA LEU A 132 10.20 -17.68 -1.87
C LEU A 132 11.53 -16.99 -2.20
N SER A 133 11.50 -15.69 -2.51
CA SER A 133 12.69 -14.85 -2.70
C SER A 133 13.55 -14.79 -1.45
N LEU A 134 12.96 -14.78 -0.25
CA LEU A 134 13.70 -14.83 1.02
C LEU A 134 14.32 -16.21 1.26
N GLY A 135 13.64 -17.29 0.86
CA GLY A 135 14.13 -18.65 1.03
C GLY A 135 15.27 -19.04 0.08
N PHE A 136 15.27 -18.51 -1.15
CA PHE A 136 16.27 -18.86 -2.17
C PHE A 136 17.46 -17.92 -2.30
N ASN A 137 17.37 -16.71 -1.75
CA ASN A 137 18.44 -15.71 -1.84
C ASN A 137 18.94 -15.33 -0.44
N SER A 138 20.10 -14.68 -0.38
CA SER A 138 20.58 -14.12 0.89
C SER A 138 19.64 -13.04 1.41
N VAL A 139 19.68 -12.81 2.73
CA VAL A 139 18.92 -11.75 3.40
C VAL A 139 19.24 -10.38 2.79
N GLY A 140 20.51 -10.13 2.45
CA GLY A 140 20.95 -8.90 1.76
C GLY A 140 20.29 -8.73 0.39
N PHE A 141 20.24 -9.78 -0.44
CA PHE A 141 19.57 -9.71 -1.74
C PHE A 141 18.04 -9.53 -1.61
N TYR A 142 17.41 -10.16 -0.61
CA TYR A 142 16.00 -9.93 -0.30
C TYR A 142 15.72 -8.48 0.10
N GLN A 143 16.62 -7.87 0.88
CA GLN A 143 16.52 -6.45 1.23
C GLN A 143 16.67 -5.54 0.01
N MET A 144 17.61 -5.84 -0.89
CA MET A 144 17.75 -5.14 -2.17
C MET A 144 16.50 -5.29 -3.06
N THR A 145 15.89 -6.49 -3.06
CA THR A 145 14.62 -6.77 -3.75
C THR A 145 13.51 -5.88 -3.19
N LYS A 146 13.39 -5.77 -1.86
CA LYS A 146 12.42 -4.87 -1.22
C LYS A 146 12.68 -3.40 -1.54
N LEU A 147 13.94 -2.99 -1.61
CA LEU A 147 14.33 -1.63 -1.98
C LEU A 147 13.90 -1.28 -3.41
N ALA A 148 14.04 -2.24 -4.34
CA ALA A 148 13.63 -2.06 -5.73
C ALA A 148 12.11 -1.86 -5.92
N ILE A 149 11.28 -2.20 -4.93
CA ILE A 149 9.83 -1.96 -4.96
C ILE A 149 9.53 -0.46 -4.96
N ILE A 150 10.29 0.39 -4.24
CA ILE A 150 10.06 1.85 -4.24
C ILE A 150 10.14 2.46 -5.65
N PRO A 151 11.29 2.36 -6.37
CA PRO A 151 11.40 2.97 -7.69
C PRO A 151 10.44 2.33 -8.69
N CYS A 152 10.17 1.02 -8.58
CA CYS A 152 9.17 0.36 -9.41
C CYS A 152 7.75 0.90 -9.16
N THR A 153 7.35 1.09 -7.90
CA THR A 153 6.06 1.68 -7.54
C THR A 153 5.95 3.12 -8.02
N VAL A 154 7.00 3.95 -7.88
CA VAL A 154 7.04 5.32 -8.40
C VAL A 154 6.87 5.31 -9.92
N LEU A 155 7.62 4.47 -10.64
CA LEU A 155 7.53 4.33 -12.08
C LEU A 155 6.12 3.94 -12.53
N LEU A 156 5.53 2.93 -11.90
CA LEU A 156 4.17 2.47 -12.20
C LEU A 156 3.12 3.55 -11.89
N GLU A 157 3.23 4.24 -10.75
CA GLU A 157 2.32 5.36 -10.44
C GLU A 157 2.45 6.51 -11.45
N THR A 158 3.66 6.81 -11.94
CA THR A 158 3.87 7.84 -12.96
C THR A 158 3.37 7.41 -14.34
N VAL A 159 3.63 6.17 -14.77
CA VAL A 159 3.21 5.69 -16.09
C VAL A 159 1.70 5.50 -16.18
N PHE A 160 1.10 4.85 -15.18
CA PHE A 160 -0.30 4.48 -15.24
C PHE A 160 -1.25 5.57 -14.73
N PHE A 161 -0.89 6.32 -13.68
CA PHE A 161 -1.74 7.36 -13.09
C PHE A 161 -1.30 8.78 -13.44
N ARG A 162 -0.26 8.94 -14.29
CA ARG A 162 0.34 10.25 -14.64
C ARG A 162 0.69 11.10 -13.43
N LYS A 163 0.97 10.46 -12.28
CA LYS A 163 1.30 11.12 -11.04
C LYS A 163 2.72 11.68 -11.14
N ARG A 164 2.85 13.01 -10.97
CA ARG A 164 4.15 13.68 -10.92
C ARG A 164 4.65 13.72 -9.48
N PHE A 165 5.83 13.17 -9.25
CA PHE A 165 6.55 13.34 -7.99
C PHE A 165 7.50 14.52 -8.12
N SER A 166 7.55 15.40 -7.11
CA SER A 166 8.53 16.48 -7.10
C SER A 166 9.96 15.96 -7.04
N ARG A 167 10.89 16.74 -7.58
CA ARG A 167 12.32 16.45 -7.51
C ARG A 167 12.80 16.28 -6.07
N SER A 168 12.24 17.03 -5.12
CA SER A 168 12.59 16.92 -3.70
C SER A 168 12.21 15.56 -3.10
N ILE A 169 11.04 15.02 -3.47
CA ILE A 169 10.62 13.68 -3.06
C ILE A 169 11.51 12.62 -3.70
N GLN A 170 11.82 12.75 -5.00
CA GLN A 170 12.70 11.81 -5.70
C GLN A 170 14.12 11.79 -5.10
N LEU A 171 14.68 12.95 -4.75
CA LEU A 171 15.97 13.05 -4.07
C LEU A 171 15.92 12.42 -2.68
N SER A 172 14.86 12.64 -1.91
CA SER A 172 14.69 12.06 -0.58
C SER A 172 14.60 10.52 -0.63
N LEU A 173 13.85 9.99 -1.60
CA LEU A 173 13.79 8.56 -1.87
C LEU A 173 15.14 8.00 -2.31
N SER A 174 15.90 8.75 -3.12
CA SER A 174 17.24 8.32 -3.57
C SER A 174 18.21 8.22 -2.39
N ILE A 175 18.21 9.20 -1.47
CA ILE A 175 19.01 9.17 -0.25
C ILE A 175 18.62 7.98 0.63
N LEU A 176 17.31 7.74 0.80
CA LEU A 176 16.81 6.58 1.54
C LEU A 176 17.30 5.27 0.94
N LEU A 177 17.14 5.09 -0.37
CA LEU A 177 17.55 3.87 -1.07
C LEU A 177 19.05 3.63 -0.97
N LEU A 178 19.85 4.69 -1.07
CA LEU A 178 21.30 4.62 -0.88
C LEU A 178 21.66 4.18 0.54
N GLY A 179 21.05 4.79 1.55
CA GLY A 179 21.32 4.46 2.96
C GLY A 179 20.99 3.01 3.28
N VAL A 180 19.79 2.54 2.92
CA VAL A 180 19.43 1.13 3.15
C VAL A 180 20.32 0.21 2.33
N GLY A 181 20.62 0.53 1.07
CA GLY A 181 21.55 -0.24 0.24
C GLY A 181 22.92 -0.41 0.91
N ILE A 182 23.51 0.67 1.44
CA ILE A 182 24.78 0.60 2.19
C ILE A 182 24.65 -0.29 3.43
N ALA A 183 23.53 -0.21 4.15
CA ALA A 183 23.31 -1.01 5.35
C ALA A 183 23.09 -2.51 5.07
N THR A 184 22.57 -2.85 3.88
CA THR A 184 22.10 -4.20 3.54
C THR A 184 23.00 -4.95 2.57
N VAL A 185 23.95 -4.27 1.92
CA VAL A 185 24.96 -4.91 1.05
C VAL A 185 25.98 -5.64 1.93
N THR A 186 25.57 -6.79 2.45
CA THR A 186 26.42 -7.81 3.05
C THR A 186 26.18 -9.11 2.28
N ASP A 187 27.24 -9.69 1.72
CA ASP A 187 27.26 -10.95 0.97
C ASP A 187 26.05 -11.20 0.04
N LEU A 188 26.13 -10.67 -1.18
CA LEU A 188 25.16 -10.92 -2.24
C LEU A 188 25.38 -12.32 -2.83
N GLN A 189 24.66 -13.31 -2.30
CA GLN A 189 24.59 -14.64 -2.91
C GLN A 189 23.44 -14.67 -3.90
N LEU A 190 23.80 -14.61 -5.19
CA LEU A 190 22.85 -14.62 -6.29
C LEU A 190 22.53 -16.06 -6.67
N ASN A 191 21.26 -16.43 -6.51
CA ASN A 191 20.71 -17.63 -7.12
C ASN A 191 19.92 -17.22 -8.37
N ALA A 192 20.18 -17.84 -9.53
CA ALA A 192 19.50 -17.48 -10.78
C ALA A 192 17.98 -17.64 -10.67
N LEU A 193 17.53 -18.75 -10.07
CA LEU A 193 16.11 -18.99 -9.81
C LEU A 193 15.56 -17.95 -8.82
N GLY A 194 16.27 -17.71 -7.72
CA GLY A 194 15.89 -16.70 -6.73
C GLY A 194 15.79 -15.30 -7.32
N SER A 195 16.65 -14.94 -8.27
CA SER A 195 16.67 -13.62 -8.92
C SER A 195 15.45 -13.41 -9.82
N VAL A 196 15.06 -14.42 -10.60
CA VAL A 196 13.82 -14.37 -11.42
C VAL A 196 12.60 -14.23 -10.53
N LEU A 197 12.55 -14.99 -9.42
CA LEU A 197 11.46 -14.88 -8.45
C LEU A 197 11.41 -13.50 -7.79
N SER A 198 12.55 -12.91 -7.45
CA SER A 198 12.63 -11.57 -6.89
C SER A 198 12.10 -10.51 -7.86
N LEU A 199 12.41 -10.59 -9.16
CA LEU A 199 11.87 -9.68 -10.16
C LEU A 199 10.35 -9.79 -10.27
N LEU A 200 9.81 -11.01 -10.31
CA LEU A 200 8.37 -11.26 -10.29
C LEU A 200 7.73 -10.76 -8.99
N ALA A 201 8.38 -10.97 -7.84
CA ALA A 201 7.93 -10.50 -6.54
C ALA A 201 7.83 -8.97 -6.51
N VAL A 202 8.82 -8.25 -7.05
CA VAL A 202 8.81 -6.78 -7.13
C VAL A 202 7.61 -6.29 -7.94
N ILE A 203 7.44 -6.80 -9.16
CA ILE A 203 6.36 -6.35 -10.05
C ILE A 203 4.99 -6.65 -9.42
N THR A 204 4.78 -7.89 -8.94
CA THR A 204 3.50 -8.29 -8.33
C THR A 204 3.20 -7.51 -7.05
N THR A 205 4.22 -7.22 -6.24
CA THR A 205 4.05 -6.43 -5.01
C THR A 205 3.66 -4.99 -5.32
N CYS A 206 4.33 -4.35 -6.29
CA CYS A 206 3.99 -2.99 -6.70
C CYS A 206 2.52 -2.92 -7.16
N ILE A 207 2.10 -3.83 -8.04
CA ILE A 207 0.73 -3.85 -8.55
C ILE A 207 -0.27 -4.11 -7.41
N ALA A 208 0.00 -5.10 -6.53
CA ALA A 208 -0.89 -5.41 -5.41
C ALA A 208 -1.05 -4.21 -4.45
N GLN A 209 0.03 -3.49 -4.14
CA GLN A 209 0.00 -2.31 -3.26
C GLN A 209 -0.73 -1.13 -3.90
N ILE A 210 -0.47 -0.87 -5.18
CA ILE A 210 -1.16 0.16 -5.96
C ILE A 210 -2.67 -0.14 -6.02
N MET A 211 -3.04 -1.38 -6.35
CA MET A 211 -4.44 -1.82 -6.34
C MET A 211 -5.08 -1.69 -4.95
N THR A 212 -4.35 -2.04 -3.89
CA THR A 212 -4.85 -1.89 -2.51
C THR A 212 -5.21 -0.44 -2.20
N ASN A 213 -4.35 0.53 -2.56
CA ASN A 213 -4.63 1.95 -2.36
C ASN A 213 -5.80 2.44 -3.24
N ASN A 214 -5.81 2.06 -4.51
CA ASN A 214 -6.81 2.52 -5.47
C ASN A 214 -8.20 1.96 -5.20
N ILE A 215 -8.33 0.68 -4.84
CA ILE A 215 -9.64 0.11 -4.50
C ILE A 215 -10.23 0.80 -3.27
N GLN A 216 -9.41 1.05 -2.24
CA GLN A 216 -9.86 1.75 -1.03
C GLN A 216 -10.35 3.16 -1.34
N LYS A 217 -9.63 3.92 -2.18
CA LYS A 217 -10.01 5.28 -2.58
C LYS A 217 -11.20 5.31 -3.53
N LYS A 218 -11.18 4.51 -4.61
CA LYS A 218 -12.19 4.51 -5.68
C LYS A 218 -13.57 4.08 -5.18
N PHE A 219 -13.64 3.05 -4.33
CA PHE A 219 -14.90 2.52 -3.83
C PHE A 219 -15.32 3.09 -2.46
N LYS A 220 -14.50 4.01 -1.91
CA LYS A 220 -14.62 4.54 -0.53
C LYS A 220 -14.83 3.39 0.47
N VAL A 221 -14.09 2.28 0.28
CA VAL A 221 -14.16 1.09 1.16
C VAL A 221 -13.12 1.22 2.26
N SER A 222 -13.51 0.86 3.48
CA SER A 222 -12.61 0.81 4.62
C SER A 222 -11.55 -0.26 4.41
N SER A 223 -10.35 -0.03 4.95
CA SER A 223 -9.23 -0.97 4.91
C SER A 223 -9.61 -2.34 5.48
N THR A 224 -10.45 -2.37 6.53
CA THR A 224 -10.97 -3.60 7.14
C THR A 224 -11.87 -4.38 6.18
N GLN A 225 -12.72 -3.69 5.42
CA GLN A 225 -13.66 -4.30 4.47
C GLN A 225 -12.89 -4.96 3.32
N LEU A 226 -11.94 -4.22 2.72
CA LEU A 226 -11.11 -4.76 1.64
C LEU A 226 -10.24 -5.93 2.13
N LEU A 227 -9.68 -5.82 3.32
CA LEU A 227 -8.92 -6.92 3.92
C LEU A 227 -9.82 -8.14 4.10
N TYR A 228 -10.96 -8.02 4.78
CA TYR A 228 -11.89 -9.14 5.00
C TYR A 228 -12.29 -9.86 3.71
N GLN A 229 -12.57 -9.09 2.65
CA GLN A 229 -13.04 -9.65 1.38
C GLN A 229 -11.92 -10.30 0.56
N SER A 230 -10.69 -9.79 0.66
CA SER A 230 -9.54 -10.32 -0.10
C SER A 230 -8.78 -11.43 0.63
N CYS A 231 -8.81 -11.43 1.97
CA CYS A 231 -8.11 -12.39 2.82
C CYS A 231 -8.41 -13.86 2.53
N PRO A 232 -9.67 -14.31 2.28
CA PRO A 232 -9.92 -15.73 2.00
C PRO A 232 -9.26 -16.18 0.69
N TYR A 233 -9.22 -15.33 -0.33
CA TYR A 233 -8.54 -15.64 -1.60
C TYR A 233 -7.02 -15.65 -1.45
N GLN A 234 -6.45 -14.73 -0.65
CA GLN A 234 -5.03 -14.73 -0.34
C GLN A 234 -4.64 -15.99 0.44
N ALA A 235 -5.42 -16.33 1.49
CA ALA A 235 -5.23 -17.50 2.31
C ALA A 235 -5.31 -18.78 1.48
N MET A 236 -6.32 -18.91 0.61
CA MET A 236 -6.49 -20.07 -0.28
C MET A 236 -5.34 -20.22 -1.28
N THR A 237 -4.90 -19.11 -1.89
CA THR A 237 -3.76 -19.11 -2.82
C THR A 237 -2.50 -19.65 -2.14
N LEU A 238 -2.20 -19.15 -0.94
CA LEU A 238 -1.06 -19.58 -0.14
C LEU A 238 -1.27 -20.95 0.52
N PHE A 239 -2.50 -21.38 0.78
CA PHE A 239 -2.77 -22.71 1.32
C PHE A 239 -2.50 -23.79 0.28
N ILE A 240 -2.85 -23.53 -0.97
CA ILE A 240 -2.59 -24.43 -2.09
C ILE A 240 -1.11 -24.42 -2.47
N ALA A 241 -0.50 -23.23 -2.59
CA ALA A 241 0.90 -23.11 -3.01
C ALA A 241 1.89 -23.39 -1.86
N GLY A 242 1.55 -23.04 -0.62
CA GLY A 242 2.45 -22.99 0.53
C GLY A 242 3.17 -24.30 0.83
N PRO A 243 2.47 -25.42 1.00
CA PRO A 243 3.12 -26.72 1.25
C PRO A 243 4.10 -27.11 0.14
N PHE A 244 3.78 -26.80 -1.13
CA PHE A 244 4.65 -27.07 -2.26
C PHE A 244 5.87 -26.15 -2.30
N LEU A 245 5.69 -24.86 -2.01
CA LEU A 245 6.77 -23.88 -1.93
C LEU A 245 7.71 -24.16 -0.77
N ASP A 246 7.18 -24.50 0.41
CA ASP A 246 8.01 -24.82 1.57
C ASP A 246 8.69 -26.17 1.41
N TRP A 247 8.06 -27.16 0.76
CA TRP A 247 8.73 -28.41 0.38
C TRP A 247 9.89 -28.14 -0.59
N LEU A 248 9.71 -27.24 -1.56
CA LEU A 248 10.78 -26.87 -2.48
C LEU A 248 11.99 -26.24 -1.76
N LEU A 249 11.74 -25.46 -0.71
CA LEU A 249 12.78 -24.79 0.09
C LEU A 249 13.45 -25.73 1.11
N THR A 250 12.64 -26.51 1.85
CA THR A 250 13.11 -27.28 3.01
C THR A 250 13.33 -28.77 2.72
N LYS A 251 12.77 -29.28 1.62
CA LYS A 251 12.63 -30.71 1.30
C LYS A 251 11.88 -31.52 2.35
N GLN A 252 11.19 -30.85 3.28
CA GLN A 252 10.38 -31.46 4.32
C GLN A 252 8.90 -31.28 3.99
N ASN A 253 8.07 -32.22 4.44
CA ASN A 253 6.62 -32.10 4.33
C ASN A 253 6.06 -31.46 5.59
N VAL A 254 5.31 -30.38 5.44
CA VAL A 254 4.63 -29.68 6.56
C VAL A 254 3.69 -30.61 7.34
N PHE A 255 3.11 -31.60 6.65
CA PHE A 255 2.22 -32.61 7.25
C PHE A 255 2.96 -33.67 8.06
N ALA A 256 4.26 -33.86 7.81
CA ALA A 256 5.09 -34.82 8.54
C ALA A 256 5.81 -34.19 9.74
N PHE A 257 5.65 -32.88 9.96
CA PHE A 257 6.27 -32.18 11.08
C PHE A 257 5.64 -32.60 12.42
N LYS A 258 6.46 -32.72 13.45
CA LYS A 258 5.99 -33.07 14.81
C LYS A 258 5.47 -31.82 15.52
N TYR A 259 4.16 -31.66 15.56
CA TYR A 259 3.51 -30.56 16.27
C TYR A 259 3.49 -30.83 17.77
N THR A 260 4.45 -30.24 18.49
CA THR A 260 4.44 -30.21 19.97
C THR A 260 3.54 -29.10 20.48
N SER A 261 3.08 -29.20 21.73
CA SER A 261 2.23 -28.17 22.36
C SER A 261 2.89 -26.78 22.34
N GLU A 262 4.21 -26.72 22.53
CA GLU A 262 4.98 -25.49 22.49
C GLU A 262 4.97 -24.84 21.10
N VAL A 263 5.20 -25.63 20.04
CA VAL A 263 5.09 -25.17 18.64
C VAL A 263 3.71 -24.62 18.35
N LEU A 264 2.65 -25.31 18.78
CA LEU A 264 1.28 -24.88 18.55
C LEU A 264 0.97 -23.55 19.25
N VAL A 265 1.42 -23.35 20.49
CA VAL A 265 1.24 -22.10 21.23
C VAL A 265 1.92 -20.94 20.49
N PHE A 266 3.17 -21.11 20.03
CA PHE A 266 3.86 -20.07 19.28
C PHE A 266 3.23 -19.81 17.90
N ILE A 267 2.73 -20.84 17.21
CA ILE A 267 1.97 -20.67 15.96
C ILE A 267 0.73 -19.82 16.22
N VAL A 268 -0.10 -20.19 17.20
CA VAL A 268 -1.33 -19.44 17.52
C VAL A 268 -1.00 -18.00 17.90
N LEU A 269 0.01 -17.78 18.74
CA LEU A 269 0.47 -16.43 19.10
C LEU A 269 0.89 -15.62 17.86
N SER A 270 1.68 -16.22 16.96
CA SER A 270 2.08 -15.57 15.71
C SER A 270 0.87 -15.23 14.84
N CYS A 271 -0.13 -16.12 14.75
CA CYS A 271 -1.36 -15.89 14.01
C CYS A 271 -2.15 -14.71 14.58
N LEU A 272 -2.28 -14.62 15.91
CA LEU A 272 -2.97 -13.50 16.58
C LEU A 272 -2.26 -12.17 16.32
N ILE A 273 -0.93 -12.13 16.41
CA ILE A 273 -0.15 -10.93 16.07
C ILE A 273 -0.32 -10.57 14.59
N SER A 274 -0.38 -11.57 13.71
CA SER A 274 -0.55 -11.34 12.27
C SER A 274 -1.88 -10.69 11.92
N VAL A 275 -2.94 -10.87 12.71
CA VAL A 275 -4.20 -10.14 12.51
C VAL A 275 -3.93 -8.62 12.54
N SER A 276 -3.15 -8.16 13.52
CA SER A 276 -2.75 -6.75 13.63
C SER A 276 -1.81 -6.31 12.52
N VAL A 277 -0.89 -7.17 12.07
CA VAL A 277 0.03 -6.86 10.95
C VAL A 277 -0.74 -6.66 9.64
N ASN A 278 -1.65 -7.59 9.32
CA ASN A 278 -2.45 -7.53 8.10
C ASN A 278 -3.41 -6.33 8.12
N PHE A 279 -4.09 -6.12 9.26
CA PHE A 279 -4.95 -4.96 9.46
C PHE A 279 -4.19 -3.64 9.30
N SER A 280 -3.08 -3.47 10.02
CA SER A 280 -2.29 -2.24 9.96
C SER A 280 -1.69 -2.01 8.57
N THR A 281 -1.34 -3.07 7.83
CA THR A 281 -0.84 -2.96 6.46
C THR A 281 -1.88 -2.34 5.53
N PHE A 282 -3.09 -2.89 5.49
CA PHE A 282 -4.17 -2.34 4.65
C PHE A 282 -4.57 -0.94 5.11
N LEU A 283 -4.56 -0.68 6.42
CA LEU A 283 -4.87 0.62 7.00
C LEU A 283 -3.87 1.70 6.61
N VAL A 284 -2.57 1.42 6.74
CA VAL A 284 -1.50 2.36 6.36
C VAL A 284 -1.51 2.60 4.86
N ILE A 285 -1.64 1.55 4.03
CA ILE A 285 -1.74 1.71 2.58
C ILE A 285 -2.96 2.57 2.22
N GLY A 286 -4.12 2.34 2.84
CA GLY A 286 -5.35 3.09 2.59
C GLY A 286 -5.28 4.57 2.97
N LYS A 287 -4.79 4.85 4.19
CA LYS A 287 -4.66 6.21 4.73
C LYS A 287 -3.57 7.01 4.04
N THR A 288 -2.58 6.35 3.45
CA THR A 288 -1.40 7.00 2.84
C THR A 288 -1.31 6.71 1.34
N SER A 289 -0.10 6.43 0.85
CA SER A 289 0.19 6.06 -0.54
C SER A 289 1.02 4.77 -0.58
N PRO A 290 1.01 4.03 -1.70
CA PRO A 290 1.85 2.84 -1.87
C PRO A 290 3.34 3.14 -1.63
N VAL A 291 3.83 4.29 -2.11
CA VAL A 291 5.23 4.72 -1.91
C VAL A 291 5.51 5.00 -0.42
N THR A 292 4.61 5.71 0.28
CA THR A 292 4.76 5.98 1.71
C THR A 292 4.77 4.68 2.53
N TYR A 293 3.93 3.70 2.18
CA TYR A 293 3.94 2.39 2.82
C TYR A 293 5.31 1.69 2.66
N GLN A 294 5.92 1.75 1.48
CA GLN A 294 7.25 1.18 1.25
C GLN A 294 8.34 1.86 2.08
N VAL A 295 8.33 3.20 2.15
CA VAL A 295 9.25 3.96 3.02
C VAL A 295 9.12 3.50 4.48
N LEU A 296 7.89 3.36 4.99
CA LEU A 296 7.62 2.88 6.34
C LEU A 296 8.01 1.41 6.53
N GLY A 297 7.91 0.59 5.48
CA GLY A 297 8.43 -0.78 5.45
C GLY A 297 9.93 -0.85 5.70
N HIS A 298 10.69 0.07 5.13
CA HIS A 298 12.12 0.18 5.39
C HIS A 298 12.42 0.72 6.79
N LEU A 299 11.62 1.65 7.30
CA LEU A 299 11.71 2.10 8.70
C LEU A 299 11.57 0.91 9.67
N LYS A 300 10.53 0.10 9.49
CA LYS A 300 10.29 -1.12 10.30
C LYS A 300 11.49 -2.05 10.25
N THR A 301 12.04 -2.27 9.06
CA THR A 301 13.20 -3.15 8.87
C THR A 301 14.42 -2.58 9.61
N CYS A 302 14.67 -1.27 9.53
CA CYS A 302 15.76 -0.62 10.26
C CYS A 302 15.60 -0.75 11.77
N LEU A 303 14.38 -0.59 12.30
CA LEU A 303 14.09 -0.74 13.73
C LEU A 303 14.29 -2.18 14.21
N VAL A 304 13.83 -3.15 13.44
CA VAL A 304 14.04 -4.58 13.73
C VAL A 304 15.52 -4.93 13.73
N LEU A 305 16.28 -4.45 12.75
CA LEU A 305 17.73 -4.65 12.69
C LEU A 305 18.43 -4.01 13.89
N ALA A 306 18.14 -2.75 14.18
CA ALA A 306 18.71 -2.04 15.33
C ALA A 306 18.43 -2.79 16.65
N PHE A 307 17.20 -3.26 16.84
CA PHE A 307 16.82 -4.04 18.01
C PHE A 307 17.54 -5.40 18.06
N GLY A 308 17.67 -6.08 16.91
CA GLY A 308 18.42 -7.32 16.78
C GLY A 308 19.88 -7.16 17.19
N TYR A 309 20.55 -6.11 16.74
CA TYR A 309 21.94 -5.83 17.11
C TYR A 309 22.12 -5.50 18.59
N VAL A 310 21.19 -4.72 19.17
CA VAL A 310 21.23 -4.37 20.61
C VAL A 310 21.04 -5.61 21.49
N LEU A 311 20.18 -6.55 21.11
CA LEU A 311 19.93 -7.76 21.90
C LEU A 311 20.94 -8.89 21.67
N LEU A 312 21.47 -9.04 20.45
CA LEU A 312 22.33 -10.18 20.10
C LEU A 312 23.82 -9.91 20.35
N HIS A 313 24.20 -8.68 20.73
CA HIS A 313 25.60 -8.26 20.91
C HIS A 313 26.50 -8.58 19.69
N ASP A 314 25.92 -8.72 18.49
CA ASP A 314 26.67 -8.93 17.27
C ASP A 314 27.56 -7.71 16.98
N PRO A 315 28.81 -7.89 16.52
CA PRO A 315 29.72 -6.78 16.29
C PRO A 315 29.16 -5.86 15.19
N PHE A 316 28.84 -4.63 15.58
CA PHE A 316 28.37 -3.61 14.64
C PHE A 316 29.45 -3.33 13.57
N SER A 317 29.15 -3.64 12.31
CA SER A 317 29.90 -3.06 11.20
C SER A 317 29.57 -1.57 11.10
N TRP A 318 30.60 -0.72 11.09
CA TRP A 318 30.44 0.73 10.96
C TRP A 318 29.65 1.13 9.70
N ARG A 319 29.71 0.30 8.65
CA ARG A 319 28.93 0.45 7.42
C ARG A 319 27.42 0.37 7.66
N ASN A 320 26.98 -0.57 8.51
CA ASN A 320 25.57 -0.79 8.80
C ASN A 320 24.99 0.39 9.59
N ILE A 321 25.73 0.92 10.57
CA ILE A 321 25.34 2.09 11.34
C ILE A 321 25.21 3.31 10.42
N LEU A 322 26.22 3.59 9.61
CA LEU A 322 26.21 4.72 8.67
C LEU A 322 25.06 4.61 7.66
N GLY A 323 24.82 3.42 7.10
CA GLY A 323 23.72 3.20 6.17
C GLY A 323 22.34 3.44 6.81
N ILE A 324 22.12 2.95 8.04
CA ILE A 324 20.88 3.19 8.79
C ILE A 324 20.68 4.69 9.04
N LEU A 325 21.73 5.43 9.43
CA LEU A 325 21.64 6.87 9.68
C LEU A 325 21.27 7.65 8.41
N ILE A 326 21.91 7.34 7.29
CA ILE A 326 21.60 7.95 5.98
C ILE A 326 20.14 7.62 5.58
N ALA A 327 19.70 6.38 5.78
CA ALA A 327 18.34 5.96 5.48
C ALA A 327 17.31 6.76 6.31
N LEU A 328 17.58 6.96 7.61
CA LEU A 328 16.72 7.76 8.49
C LEU A 328 16.62 9.22 8.05
N ILE A 329 17.74 9.83 7.62
CA ILE A 329 17.72 11.18 7.05
C ILE A 329 16.83 11.23 5.79
N GLY A 330 16.99 10.28 4.88
CA GLY A 330 16.15 10.16 3.67
C GLY A 330 14.65 9.99 4.00
N MET A 331 14.32 9.19 5.01
CA MET A 331 12.94 9.00 5.50
C MET A 331 12.33 10.29 6.07
N VAL A 332 13.10 11.03 6.89
CA VAL A 332 12.64 12.30 7.48
C VAL A 332 12.43 13.34 6.38
N LEU A 333 13.36 13.46 5.44
CA LEU A 333 13.23 14.36 4.29
C LEU A 333 12.01 14.00 3.43
N TYR A 334 11.79 12.72 3.14
CA TYR A 334 10.62 12.25 2.40
C TYR A 334 9.32 12.66 3.12
N SER A 335 9.22 12.39 4.43
CA SER A 335 8.05 12.74 5.24
C SER A 335 7.79 14.26 5.24
N TYR A 336 8.85 15.06 5.35
CA TYR A 336 8.78 16.52 5.33
C TYR A 336 8.26 17.05 3.99
N TYR A 337 8.85 16.62 2.87
CA TYR A 337 8.41 17.08 1.54
C TYR A 337 7.02 16.57 1.18
N CYS A 338 6.70 15.32 1.52
CA CYS A 338 5.36 14.77 1.30
C CYS A 338 4.29 15.54 2.11
N SER A 339 4.59 15.94 3.35
CA SER A 339 3.68 16.74 4.17
C SER A 339 3.50 18.15 3.61
N ARG A 340 4.58 18.78 3.12
CA ARG A 340 4.51 20.12 2.49
C ARG A 340 3.69 20.10 1.20
N GLU A 341 3.89 19.12 0.32
CA GLU A 341 3.09 18.98 -0.90
C GLU A 341 1.61 18.71 -0.60
N GLY A 342 1.32 17.96 0.48
CA GLY A 342 -0.04 17.76 0.96
C GLY A 342 -0.74 19.06 1.40
N GLN A 343 0.02 20.04 1.92
CA GLN A 343 -0.51 21.35 2.31
C GLN A 343 -0.52 22.39 1.19
N GLN A 344 0.18 22.17 0.08
CA GLN A 344 0.19 23.07 -1.08
C GLN A 344 -1.00 22.84 -2.03
N LYS A 345 -1.51 21.62 -2.14
CA LYS A 345 -2.69 21.32 -2.98
C LYS A 345 -3.97 22.09 -2.60
N PRO A 346 -4.28 22.36 -1.32
CA PRO A 346 -5.41 23.21 -0.95
C PRO A 346 -5.22 24.69 -1.31
N SER A 347 -3.99 25.21 -1.25
CA SER A 347 -3.72 26.64 -1.46
C SER A 347 -3.66 27.04 -2.94
N GLU A 348 -3.24 26.15 -3.84
CA GLU A 348 -3.29 26.42 -5.29
C GLU A 348 -4.73 26.47 -5.82
N VAL A 349 -5.64 25.63 -5.31
CA VAL A 349 -7.06 25.65 -5.72
C VAL A 349 -7.77 26.91 -5.20
N SER A 350 -7.46 27.36 -3.97
CA SER A 350 -7.97 28.64 -3.45
C SER A 350 -7.36 29.86 -4.17
N ALA A 351 -6.09 29.81 -4.58
CA ALA A 351 -5.46 30.89 -5.34
C ALA A 351 -5.98 30.97 -6.80
N GLN A 352 -6.25 29.83 -7.44
CA GLN A 352 -6.85 29.79 -8.77
C GLN A 352 -8.33 30.23 -8.77
N MET A 353 -9.11 29.86 -7.74
CA MET A 353 -10.47 30.40 -7.57
C MET A 353 -10.49 31.89 -7.21
N ALA A 354 -9.47 32.41 -6.52
CA ALA A 354 -9.34 33.84 -6.23
C ALA A 354 -8.98 34.66 -7.48
N GLN A 355 -8.03 34.18 -8.30
CA GLN A 355 -7.65 34.84 -9.56
C GLN A 355 -8.76 34.82 -10.62
N ALA A 356 -9.59 33.76 -10.67
CA ALA A 356 -10.76 33.72 -11.54
C ALA A 356 -11.85 34.73 -11.11
N LYS A 357 -11.95 35.03 -9.81
CA LYS A 357 -12.91 36.00 -9.27
C LYS A 357 -12.46 37.45 -9.48
N GLU A 358 -11.15 37.70 -9.45
CA GLU A 358 -10.58 39.05 -9.64
C GLU A 358 -10.64 39.50 -11.11
N SER A 359 -10.59 38.56 -12.07
CA SER A 359 -10.76 38.88 -13.51
C SER A 359 -12.21 39.21 -13.91
N GLU A 360 -13.20 38.95 -13.06
CA GLU A 360 -14.63 39.22 -13.34
C GLU A 360 -15.13 40.53 -12.67
N THR A 361 -14.28 41.20 -11.89
CA THR A 361 -14.61 42.46 -11.22
C THR A 361 -13.47 43.47 -11.34
N ASP A 362 -13.46 44.21 -12.44
CA ASP A 362 -12.94 45.59 -12.45
C ASP A 362 -13.73 46.44 -13.47
N PRO A 363 -13.85 47.76 -13.27
CA PRO A 363 -15.11 48.47 -13.34
C PRO A 363 -15.18 49.41 -14.55
N LEU A 364 -16.27 49.35 -15.32
CA LEU A 364 -16.56 50.31 -16.38
C LEU A 364 -17.23 51.58 -15.81
N ILE A 365 -16.46 52.55 -15.31
CA ILE A 365 -16.91 53.96 -15.21
C ILE A 365 -15.74 54.94 -15.44
N GLY A 366 -15.96 55.90 -16.37
CA GLY A 366 -15.20 57.16 -16.53
C GLY A 366 -15.12 57.67 -17.98
N VAL A 367 -16.16 58.31 -18.57
CA VAL A 367 -16.40 59.79 -18.69
C VAL A 367 -15.47 60.43 -19.78
N GLU A 368 -15.90 61.13 -20.84
CA GLU A 368 -16.74 62.34 -20.91
C GLU A 368 -17.15 62.81 -22.35
N ASN A 369 -18.36 63.38 -22.47
CA ASN A 369 -18.95 64.46 -23.33
C ASN A 369 -18.87 64.55 -24.88
N GLY A 370 -20.04 64.80 -25.50
CA GLY A 370 -20.16 65.53 -26.78
C GLY A 370 -21.47 65.39 -27.60
N ALA A 371 -22.57 66.02 -27.14
CA ALA A 371 -23.72 66.59 -27.91
C ALA A 371 -24.62 65.74 -28.86
N GLY A 372 -25.94 65.80 -28.59
CA GLY A 372 -26.96 66.01 -29.64
C GLY A 372 -28.15 65.05 -29.75
N ILE A 373 -29.35 65.56 -29.40
CA ILE A 373 -30.67 65.33 -30.03
C ILE A 373 -31.59 64.19 -29.47
N LEU A 374 -32.62 64.65 -28.73
CA LEU A 374 -34.08 64.31 -28.68
C LEU A 374 -34.57 63.18 -29.64
N THR A 375 -35.40 62.19 -29.29
CA THR A 375 -36.76 62.22 -28.70
C THR A 375 -37.26 60.78 -28.40
N ASP A 376 -38.17 60.70 -27.42
CA ASP A 376 -39.36 59.83 -27.25
C ASP A 376 -39.32 58.29 -27.05
N ALA A 377 -39.81 57.93 -25.84
CA ALA A 377 -40.91 57.00 -25.54
C ALA A 377 -40.76 55.47 -25.72
N VAL A 378 -40.81 54.72 -24.61
CA VAL A 378 -41.99 53.95 -24.11
C VAL A 378 -41.55 52.97 -23.00
N VAL A 379 -42.33 52.97 -21.92
CA VAL A 379 -42.22 52.17 -20.68
C VAL A 379 -42.81 50.76 -20.87
N ALA A 380 -42.22 49.71 -20.25
CA ALA A 380 -42.95 48.68 -19.47
C ALA A 380 -42.06 47.58 -18.83
N LYS A 381 -41.85 47.73 -17.52
CA LYS A 381 -41.94 46.77 -16.39
C LYS A 381 -41.96 45.24 -16.63
N ALA A 382 -41.15 44.54 -15.83
CA ALA A 382 -41.14 43.09 -15.57
C ALA A 382 -42.44 42.55 -14.90
N PRO A 383 -42.61 41.22 -14.76
CA PRO A 383 -42.32 40.66 -13.43
C PRO A 383 -41.76 39.22 -13.39
N ALA A 384 -41.14 38.94 -12.25
CA ALA A 384 -40.73 37.64 -11.75
C ALA A 384 -41.90 36.69 -11.44
N TRP A 385 -41.67 35.37 -11.53
CA TRP A 385 -42.46 34.38 -10.79
C TRP A 385 -41.61 33.16 -10.42
N ASN A 386 -41.69 32.76 -9.15
CA ASN A 386 -40.91 31.70 -8.52
C ASN A 386 -41.88 30.69 -7.88
N SER A 387 -41.61 29.41 -8.14
CA SER A 387 -41.85 28.20 -7.33
C SER A 387 -43.23 27.82 -6.72
N ASN A 388 -43.57 26.55 -7.00
CA ASN A 388 -44.37 25.57 -6.23
C ASN A 388 -45.90 25.74 -6.13
N LYS A 389 -46.62 24.78 -6.74
CA LYS A 389 -47.53 23.86 -6.04
C LYS A 389 -48.20 22.80 -6.94
N ASP A 390 -48.40 21.64 -6.32
CA ASP A 390 -49.48 20.66 -6.51
C ASP A 390 -49.48 19.72 -7.73
N LEU A 391 -49.10 18.45 -7.49
CA LEU A 391 -49.57 17.28 -8.22
C LEU A 391 -49.98 16.19 -7.21
N GLN A 392 -51.22 16.30 -6.72
CA GLN A 392 -52.08 15.14 -6.49
C GLN A 392 -53.09 15.12 -7.64
N ALA A 393 -52.97 14.13 -8.53
CA ALA A 393 -54.02 13.54 -9.33
C ALA A 393 -53.50 12.22 -9.91
#